data_AF-A0A535DBA2-F1
#
_entry.id   AF-A0A535DBA2-F1
#
_cell.length_a   1.000
_cell.length_b   1.000
_cell.length_c   1.000
_cell.angle_alpha   90.00
_cell.angle_beta   90.00
_cell.angle_gamma   90.00
#
_symmetry.space_group_name_H-M   'P 1'
#
loop_
_entity.id
_entity.type
_entity.pdbx_description
1 polymer ?
#
loop_
_entity_poly.entity_id
_entity_poly.type
_entity_poly.pdbx_seq_one_letter_code
_entity_poly.pdbx_strand_id
1 'polypeptide(L)'
;MIEGDASFTADLYAEQVYGADWRDKVSQEATKGGAEPDSKLPQFLLNDAAFDYGDCKAFVKSLYEDGGWKAVNAAFVDPPDTTEQILHLDKYKSHELANTGPPPDLSTRLTDWQLIDSSQFGEFDVFNYAVSLTGDASAAVVAAAGWGSGWSSAYRNKSDPSRVIVQLSFGWDTQQDLLEFAVVYDRILQSLGATVQPVGAKGNVRWSANGQFGAASLIENTSRIEMRIASDEAGLKDAIADWKDFQ
;
A
#
# COMPACT_ATOMS: atom_id res chain seq x y z
N MET A 1 -2.51 5.58 14.19
CA MET A 1 -2.42 5.71 15.68
C MET A 1 -3.17 6.92 16.23
N ILE A 2 -2.78 8.15 15.89
CA ILE A 2 -3.40 9.37 16.46
C ILE A 2 -4.91 9.42 16.19
N GLU A 3 -5.33 9.25 14.94
CA GLU A 3 -6.76 9.23 14.57
C GLU A 3 -7.52 8.08 15.24
N GLY A 4 -6.88 6.92 15.34
CA GLY A 4 -7.43 5.75 16.03
C GLY A 4 -7.70 5.98 17.52
N ASP A 5 -6.76 6.61 18.23
CA ASP A 5 -6.89 6.98 19.64
C ASP A 5 -7.97 8.03 19.87
N ALA A 6 -7.96 9.10 19.06
CA ALA A 6 -8.98 10.13 19.10
C ALA A 6 -10.39 9.54 18.86
N SER A 7 -10.52 8.69 17.84
CA SER A 7 -11.80 8.07 17.47
C SER A 7 -12.28 7.07 18.52
N PHE A 8 -11.39 6.26 19.09
CA PHE A 8 -11.75 5.32 20.15
C PHE A 8 -12.11 6.04 21.45
N THR A 9 -11.35 7.07 21.82
CA THR A 9 -11.65 7.92 22.99
C THR A 9 -13.00 8.61 22.84
N ALA A 10 -13.31 9.11 21.65
CA ALA A 10 -14.61 9.71 21.35
C ALA A 10 -15.76 8.68 21.49
N ASP A 11 -15.57 7.45 20.99
CA ASP A 11 -16.54 6.36 21.14
C ASP A 11 -16.80 6.04 22.63
N LEU A 12 -15.75 5.93 23.45
CA LEU A 12 -15.87 5.68 24.89
C LEU A 12 -16.57 6.83 25.63
N TYR A 13 -16.23 8.07 25.31
CA TYR A 13 -16.87 9.25 25.90
C TYR A 13 -18.36 9.32 25.53
N ALA A 14 -18.69 9.10 24.25
CA ALA A 14 -20.06 9.11 23.78
C ALA A 14 -20.90 8.02 24.46
N GLU A 15 -20.34 6.81 24.62
CA GLU A 15 -21.01 5.73 25.35
C GLU A 15 -21.25 6.08 26.83
N GLN A 16 -20.25 6.68 27.49
CA GLN A 16 -20.38 7.11 28.87
C GLN A 16 -21.45 8.21 29.07
N VAL A 17 -21.51 9.17 28.16
CA VAL A 17 -22.38 10.36 28.29
C VAL A 17 -23.80 10.09 27.78
N TYR A 18 -23.93 9.40 26.65
CA TYR A 18 -25.20 9.22 25.95
C TYR A 18 -25.80 7.82 26.12
N GLY A 19 -25.04 6.86 26.65
CA GLY A 19 -25.46 5.46 26.85
C GLY A 19 -25.04 4.53 25.70
N ALA A 20 -25.24 3.22 25.87
CA ALA A 20 -24.84 2.19 24.89
C ALA A 20 -25.49 2.34 23.50
N ASP A 21 -26.63 3.03 23.42
CA ASP A 21 -27.39 3.34 22.20
C ASP A 21 -26.95 4.66 21.52
N TRP A 22 -25.82 5.25 21.93
CA TRP A 22 -25.36 6.53 21.39
C TRP A 22 -25.18 6.53 19.86
N ARG A 23 -24.78 5.40 19.28
CA ARG A 23 -24.60 5.27 17.82
C ARG A 23 -25.92 5.42 17.06
N ASP A 24 -27.01 4.91 17.62
CA ASP A 24 -28.35 5.06 17.03
C ASP A 24 -28.79 6.53 17.08
N LYS A 25 -28.48 7.23 18.18
CA LYS A 25 -28.78 8.66 18.36
C LYS A 25 -28.04 9.52 17.34
N VAL A 26 -26.74 9.28 17.13
CA VAL A 26 -25.91 10.03 16.18
C VAL A 26 -26.28 9.70 14.73
N SER A 27 -26.54 8.44 14.41
CA SER A 27 -26.89 8.02 13.04
C SER A 27 -28.20 8.66 12.55
N GLN A 28 -29.16 8.85 13.46
CA GLN A 28 -30.43 9.54 13.18
C GLN A 28 -30.27 11.06 12.94
N GLU A 29 -29.22 11.68 13.47
CA GLU A 29 -28.89 13.08 13.20
C GLU A 29 -28.12 13.23 11.88
N ALA A 30 -27.18 12.33 11.60
CA ALA A 30 -26.41 12.32 10.35
C ALA A 30 -27.30 12.17 9.10
N THR A 31 -28.38 11.37 9.18
CA THR A 31 -29.35 11.22 8.08
C THR A 31 -30.16 12.48 7.79
N LYS A 32 -30.17 13.48 8.69
CA LYS A 32 -30.93 14.73 8.52
C LYS A 32 -30.13 15.87 7.86
N GLY A 33 -28.83 15.67 7.59
CA GLY A 33 -28.00 16.74 7.03
C GLY A 33 -26.62 16.32 6.49
N GLY A 34 -26.34 15.02 6.35
CA GLY A 34 -25.05 14.54 5.84
C GLY A 34 -24.80 15.00 4.40
N ALA A 35 -23.68 15.67 4.19
CA ALA A 35 -23.12 15.83 2.84
C ALA A 35 -22.75 14.42 2.33
N GLU A 36 -23.27 14.04 1.16
CA GLU A 36 -22.74 12.87 0.47
C GLU A 36 -21.22 13.06 0.25
N PRO A 37 -20.41 12.00 0.37
CA PRO A 37 -19.00 12.09 -0.01
C PRO A 37 -18.92 12.68 -1.41
N ASP A 38 -18.03 13.66 -1.62
CA ASP A 38 -17.84 14.23 -2.95
C ASP A 38 -17.48 13.08 -3.90
N SER A 39 -18.38 12.77 -4.83
CA SER A 39 -18.26 11.65 -5.78
C SER A 39 -17.07 11.80 -6.73
N LYS A 40 -16.33 12.90 -6.64
CA LYS A 40 -15.09 13.17 -7.36
C LYS A 40 -13.82 12.77 -6.59
N LEU A 41 -13.91 12.40 -5.32
CA LEU A 41 -12.74 11.95 -4.57
C LEU A 41 -12.21 10.62 -5.14
N PRO A 42 -10.91 10.52 -5.45
CA PRO A 42 -10.29 9.25 -5.81
C PRO A 42 -10.54 8.20 -4.72
N GLN A 43 -10.86 6.97 -5.13
CA GLN A 43 -11.17 5.87 -4.21
C GLN A 43 -10.06 5.63 -3.18
N PHE A 44 -8.79 5.84 -3.58
CA PHE A 44 -7.65 5.78 -2.67
C PHE A 44 -7.83 6.69 -1.45
N LEU A 45 -8.24 7.95 -1.64
CA LEU A 45 -8.43 8.89 -0.51
C LEU A 45 -9.62 8.51 0.38
N LEU A 46 -10.66 7.89 -0.19
CA LEU A 46 -11.79 7.39 0.59
C LEU A 46 -11.35 6.21 1.47
N ASN A 47 -10.52 5.32 0.93
CA ASN A 47 -9.99 4.18 1.68
C ASN A 47 -8.97 4.62 2.73
N ASP A 48 -8.17 5.65 2.45
CA ASP A 48 -7.21 6.25 3.40
C ASP A 48 -7.92 6.77 4.64
N ALA A 49 -9.01 7.53 4.44
CA ALA A 49 -9.87 7.95 5.54
C ALA A 49 -10.49 6.74 6.26
N ALA A 50 -10.92 5.70 5.54
CA ALA A 50 -11.47 4.50 6.16
C ALA A 50 -10.44 3.78 7.05
N PHE A 51 -9.18 3.73 6.64
CA PHE A 51 -8.08 3.16 7.42
C PHE A 51 -7.80 3.97 8.69
N ASP A 52 -7.68 5.29 8.57
CA ASP A 52 -7.37 6.17 9.70
C ASP A 52 -8.46 6.18 10.78
N TYR A 53 -9.72 6.19 10.38
CA TYR A 53 -10.86 6.26 11.32
C TYR A 53 -11.44 4.89 11.70
N GLY A 54 -11.19 3.86 10.88
CA GLY A 54 -11.69 2.50 11.05
C GLY A 54 -10.63 1.56 11.60
N ASP A 55 -9.63 1.23 10.79
CA ASP A 55 -8.61 0.22 11.10
C ASP A 55 -7.68 0.66 12.23
N CYS A 56 -7.19 1.91 12.19
CA CYS A 56 -6.42 2.50 13.28
C CYS A 56 -7.22 2.53 14.60
N LYS A 57 -8.54 2.76 14.54
CA LYS A 57 -9.42 2.69 15.73
C LYS A 57 -9.54 1.26 16.23
N ALA A 58 -9.73 0.29 15.34
CA ALA A 58 -9.80 -1.12 15.70
C ALA A 58 -8.52 -1.59 16.40
N PHE A 59 -7.35 -1.18 15.88
CA PHE A 59 -6.06 -1.44 16.51
C PHE A 59 -5.96 -0.88 17.93
N VAL A 60 -6.29 0.40 18.13
CA VAL A 60 -6.27 1.03 19.47
C VAL A 60 -7.26 0.36 20.42
N LYS A 61 -8.47 0.03 19.94
CA LYS A 61 -9.45 -0.73 20.71
C LYS A 61 -8.87 -2.07 21.16
N SER A 62 -8.20 -2.80 20.27
CA SER A 62 -7.62 -4.10 20.63
C SER A 62 -6.46 -3.98 21.63
N LEU A 63 -5.61 -2.94 21.55
CA LEU A 63 -4.63 -2.65 22.58
C LEU A 63 -5.28 -2.34 23.93
N TYR A 64 -6.34 -1.53 23.92
CA TYR A 64 -7.09 -1.20 25.12
C TYR A 64 -7.75 -2.44 25.75
N GLU A 65 -8.31 -3.34 24.95
CA GLU A 65 -8.90 -4.60 25.44
C GLU A 65 -7.84 -5.54 26.03
N ASP A 66 -6.60 -5.50 25.54
CA ASP A 66 -5.50 -6.35 26.02
C ASP A 66 -4.83 -5.83 27.31
N GLY A 67 -4.66 -4.51 27.45
CA GLY A 67 -3.90 -3.94 28.57
C GLY A 67 -4.34 -2.54 29.01
N GLY A 68 -5.53 -2.09 28.59
CA GLY A 68 -6.08 -0.78 28.88
C GLY A 68 -5.25 0.36 28.29
N TRP A 69 -5.42 1.56 28.84
CA TRP A 69 -4.65 2.74 28.43
C TRP A 69 -3.14 2.59 28.59
N LYS A 70 -2.67 1.69 29.46
CA LYS A 70 -1.24 1.41 29.58
C LYS A 70 -0.68 0.80 28.30
N ALA A 71 -1.40 -0.14 27.68
CA ALA A 71 -1.00 -0.74 26.41
C ALA A 71 -1.08 0.27 25.25
N VAL A 72 -2.15 1.06 25.19
CA VAL A 72 -2.28 2.15 24.19
C VAL A 72 -1.13 3.14 24.30
N ASN A 73 -0.83 3.62 25.51
CA ASN A 73 0.26 4.57 25.75
C ASN A 73 1.64 3.96 25.42
N ALA A 74 1.83 2.66 25.65
CA ALA A 74 3.06 1.98 25.26
C ALA A 74 3.25 1.99 23.73
N ALA A 75 2.17 1.86 22.96
CA ALA A 75 2.21 1.94 21.50
C ALA A 75 2.46 3.35 20.95
N PHE A 76 2.37 4.41 21.76
CA PHE A 76 2.88 5.74 21.38
C PHE A 76 4.37 5.91 21.64
N VAL A 77 4.95 5.07 22.52
CA VAL A 77 6.39 5.03 22.79
C VAL A 77 7.10 4.14 21.77
N ASP A 78 6.46 3.02 21.42
CA ASP A 78 6.93 2.04 20.44
C ASP A 78 5.84 1.80 19.38
N PRO A 79 5.73 2.72 18.40
CA PRO A 79 4.65 2.67 17.41
C PRO A 79 4.79 1.48 16.46
N PRO A 80 3.69 1.06 15.80
CA PRO A 80 3.80 0.10 14.73
C PRO A 80 4.68 0.64 13.60
N ASP A 81 5.58 -0.20 13.10
CA ASP A 81 6.50 0.10 12.01
C ASP A 81 5.83 -0.03 10.63
N THR A 82 4.72 -0.76 10.56
CA THR A 82 4.03 -1.07 9.31
C THR A 82 2.51 -0.96 9.44
N THR A 83 1.82 -0.74 8.32
CA THR A 83 0.34 -0.80 8.30
C THR A 83 -0.17 -2.21 8.61
N GLU A 84 0.62 -3.24 8.31
CA GLU A 84 0.26 -4.61 8.62
C GLU A 84 0.16 -4.85 10.13
N GLN A 85 1.06 -4.28 10.91
CA GLN A 85 0.96 -4.35 12.37
C GLN A 85 -0.31 -3.67 12.91
N ILE A 86 -0.81 -2.65 12.22
CA ILE A 86 -2.10 -2.00 12.55
C ILE A 86 -3.27 -2.94 12.21
N LEU A 87 -3.22 -3.58 11.04
CA LEU A 87 -4.27 -4.50 10.58
C LEU A 87 -4.28 -5.83 11.35
N HIS A 88 -3.13 -6.27 11.86
CA HIS A 88 -2.90 -7.56 12.50
C HIS A 88 -2.14 -7.39 13.82
N LEU A 89 -2.89 -7.21 14.93
CA LEU A 89 -2.32 -6.93 16.26
C LEU A 89 -1.24 -7.93 16.70
N ASP A 90 -1.38 -9.21 16.34
CA ASP A 90 -0.41 -10.24 16.72
C ASP A 90 0.98 -9.99 16.13
N LYS A 91 1.05 -9.38 14.93
CA LYS A 91 2.31 -8.97 14.28
C LYS A 91 2.96 -7.78 15.00
N TYR A 92 2.15 -6.83 15.48
CA TYR A 92 2.64 -5.76 16.35
C TYR A 92 3.20 -6.33 17.67
N LYS A 93 2.46 -7.23 18.33
CA LYS A 93 2.87 -7.84 19.60
C LYS A 93 4.12 -8.72 19.48
N SER A 94 4.35 -9.33 18.32
CA SER A 94 5.55 -10.13 18.07
C SER A 94 6.75 -9.29 17.63
N HIS A 95 6.58 -7.97 17.44
CA HIS A 95 7.58 -7.06 16.87
C HIS A 95 8.11 -7.56 15.53
N GLU A 96 7.21 -7.98 14.64
CA GLU A 96 7.59 -8.38 13.30
C GLU A 96 8.28 -7.24 12.56
N LEU A 97 9.48 -7.49 12.04
CA LEU A 97 10.27 -6.47 11.37
C LEU A 97 9.93 -6.41 9.88
N ALA A 98 9.96 -5.19 9.33
CA ALA A 98 9.96 -4.98 7.88
C ALA A 98 11.07 -5.82 7.21
N ASN A 99 10.68 -6.61 6.21
CA ASN A 99 11.57 -7.57 5.54
C ASN A 99 12.29 -7.02 4.29
N THR A 100 12.14 -5.73 3.96
CA THR A 100 12.73 -4.99 2.83
C THR A 100 13.24 -3.61 3.28
N GLY A 101 14.18 -3.08 2.51
CA GLY A 101 14.64 -1.69 2.64
C GLY A 101 14.32 -0.89 1.39
N PRO A 102 14.57 0.43 1.39
CA PRO A 102 14.31 1.27 0.22
C PRO A 102 15.11 0.77 -0.98
N PRO A 103 14.53 0.83 -2.19
CA PRO A 103 15.23 0.42 -3.39
C PRO A 103 16.39 1.38 -3.72
N PRO A 104 17.36 0.95 -4.57
CA PRO A 104 18.41 1.85 -5.04
C PRO A 104 17.84 3.07 -5.77
N ASP A 105 18.31 4.26 -5.39
CA ASP A 105 17.92 5.53 -6.02
C ASP A 105 18.38 5.58 -7.49
N LEU A 106 17.42 5.54 -8.42
CA LEU A 106 17.68 5.56 -9.85
C LEU A 106 18.35 6.86 -10.31
N SER A 107 18.11 8.00 -9.64
CA SER A 107 18.70 9.29 -10.00
C SER A 107 20.23 9.33 -9.80
N THR A 108 20.78 8.39 -9.04
CA THR A 108 22.24 8.22 -8.90
C THR A 108 22.90 7.68 -10.17
N ARG A 109 22.14 7.02 -11.04
CA ARG A 109 22.64 6.38 -12.27
C ARG A 109 22.02 6.97 -13.54
N LEU A 110 20.78 7.47 -13.46
CA LEU A 110 20.07 8.11 -14.56
C LEU A 110 20.38 9.60 -14.59
N THR A 111 21.07 10.05 -15.64
CA THR A 111 21.33 11.47 -15.85
C THR A 111 20.03 12.20 -16.14
N ASP A 112 19.89 13.42 -15.62
CA ASP A 112 18.71 14.29 -15.85
C ASP A 112 17.41 13.82 -15.18
N TRP A 113 17.46 12.82 -14.30
CA TRP A 113 16.35 12.43 -13.44
C TRP A 113 16.54 12.95 -12.02
N GLN A 114 15.43 13.19 -11.33
CA GLN A 114 15.41 13.60 -9.93
C GLN A 114 14.41 12.75 -9.16
N LEU A 115 14.82 12.25 -7.99
CA LEU A 115 13.92 11.67 -7.01
C LEU A 115 13.01 12.77 -6.45
N ILE A 116 11.69 12.58 -6.58
CA ILE A 116 10.66 13.52 -6.13
C ILE A 116 10.04 13.06 -4.82
N ASP A 117 9.83 11.76 -4.68
CA ASP A 117 9.31 11.13 -3.46
C ASP A 117 9.88 9.73 -3.27
N SER A 118 10.09 9.33 -2.02
CA SER A 118 10.44 7.98 -1.63
C SER A 118 9.81 7.67 -0.28
N SER A 119 8.90 6.71 -0.27
CA SER A 119 8.01 6.44 0.85
C SER A 119 7.83 4.94 1.01
N GLN A 120 7.54 4.51 2.25
CA GLN A 120 7.08 3.15 2.49
C GLN A 120 5.74 2.90 1.79
N PHE A 121 5.47 1.64 1.46
CA PHE A 121 4.28 1.21 0.75
C PHE A 121 3.72 -0.04 1.42
N GLY A 122 2.77 0.19 2.33
CA GLY A 122 2.17 -0.73 3.30
C GLY A 122 1.34 -1.86 2.68
N GLU A 123 0.96 -2.85 3.51
CA GLU A 123 -0.11 -3.82 3.19
C GLU A 123 -1.38 -3.10 2.73
N PHE A 124 -1.75 -2.03 3.43
CA PHE A 124 -2.89 -1.19 3.08
C PHE A 124 -2.74 -0.57 1.68
N ASP A 125 -1.55 -0.12 1.32
CA ASP A 125 -1.29 0.47 0.00
C ASP A 125 -1.37 -0.59 -1.11
N VAL A 126 -0.89 -1.81 -0.85
CA VAL A 126 -1.02 -2.95 -1.77
C VAL A 126 -2.48 -3.32 -1.99
N PHE A 127 -3.26 -3.40 -0.91
CA PHE A 127 -4.71 -3.61 -0.99
C PHE A 127 -5.37 -2.51 -1.85
N ASN A 128 -5.07 -1.24 -1.56
CA ASN A 128 -5.65 -0.11 -2.28
C ASN A 128 -5.28 -0.06 -3.75
N TYR A 129 -4.02 -0.32 -4.06
CA TYR A 129 -3.52 -0.41 -5.43
C TYR A 129 -4.28 -1.49 -6.21
N ALA A 130 -4.42 -2.68 -5.63
CA ALA A 130 -5.11 -3.79 -6.27
C ALA A 130 -6.60 -3.50 -6.48
N VAL A 131 -7.32 -3.04 -5.46
CA VAL A 131 -8.78 -2.78 -5.58
C VAL A 131 -9.06 -1.59 -6.51
N SER A 132 -8.23 -0.56 -6.51
CA SER A 132 -8.42 0.61 -7.39
C SER A 132 -8.27 0.26 -8.86
N LEU A 133 -7.42 -0.71 -9.20
CA LEU A 133 -7.18 -1.12 -10.58
C LEU A 133 -8.08 -2.27 -11.04
N THR A 134 -8.54 -3.12 -10.11
CA THR A 134 -9.35 -4.31 -10.46
C THR A 134 -10.83 -4.18 -10.15
N GLY A 135 -11.20 -3.31 -9.20
CA GLY A 135 -12.55 -3.28 -8.61
C GLY A 135 -12.90 -4.51 -7.78
N ASP A 136 -11.94 -5.42 -7.51
CA ASP A 136 -12.14 -6.69 -6.82
C ASP A 136 -11.48 -6.65 -5.44
N ALA A 137 -12.29 -6.35 -4.42
CA ALA A 137 -11.83 -6.30 -3.04
C ALA A 137 -11.31 -7.66 -2.53
N SER A 138 -11.88 -8.78 -2.99
CA SER A 138 -11.42 -10.11 -2.57
C SER A 138 -10.04 -10.43 -3.16
N ALA A 139 -9.79 -10.06 -4.41
CA ALA A 139 -8.46 -10.16 -5.00
C ALA A 139 -7.46 -9.22 -4.30
N ALA A 140 -7.89 -8.03 -3.90
CA ALA A 140 -7.04 -7.10 -3.16
C ALA A 140 -6.61 -7.63 -1.79
N VAL A 141 -7.51 -8.29 -1.05
CA VAL A 141 -7.14 -8.99 0.21
C VAL A 141 -6.07 -10.03 -0.05
N VAL A 142 -6.22 -10.86 -1.10
CA VAL A 142 -5.23 -11.89 -1.47
C VAL A 142 -3.89 -11.26 -1.87
N ALA A 143 -3.90 -10.13 -2.57
CA ALA A 143 -2.66 -9.45 -2.98
C ALA A 143 -1.87 -8.89 -1.78
N ALA A 144 -2.58 -8.41 -0.77
CA ALA A 144 -2.01 -7.77 0.40
C ALA A 144 -1.64 -8.77 1.51
N ALA A 145 -2.26 -9.95 1.54
CA ALA A 145 -2.00 -10.97 2.55
C ALA A 145 -0.51 -11.38 2.60
N GLY A 146 0.01 -11.56 3.81
CA GLY A 146 1.40 -11.94 4.05
C GLY A 146 2.41 -10.92 3.52
N TRP A 147 1.99 -9.67 3.33
CA TRP A 147 2.90 -8.56 3.04
C TRP A 147 3.90 -8.45 4.20
N GLY A 148 5.16 -8.11 3.95
CA GLY A 148 6.11 -7.88 5.03
C GLY A 148 6.68 -6.47 5.02
N SER A 149 6.98 -5.93 3.84
CA SER A 149 7.28 -4.50 3.68
C SER A 149 7.33 -4.10 2.20
N GLY A 150 7.18 -2.81 1.94
CA GLY A 150 7.26 -2.26 0.60
C GLY A 150 7.72 -0.82 0.56
N TRP A 151 8.19 -0.41 -0.60
CA TRP A 151 8.66 0.94 -0.88
C TRP A 151 8.20 1.38 -2.26
N SER A 152 7.89 2.67 -2.37
CA SER A 152 7.66 3.35 -3.63
C SER A 152 8.65 4.49 -3.79
N SER A 153 9.07 4.76 -5.01
CA SER A 153 9.90 5.92 -5.33
C SER A 153 9.51 6.49 -6.67
N ALA A 154 9.27 7.80 -6.71
CA ALA A 154 8.84 8.51 -7.90
C ALA A 154 9.93 9.46 -8.38
N TYR A 155 10.24 9.38 -9.67
CA TYR A 155 11.26 10.19 -10.32
C TYR A 155 10.64 11.01 -11.44
N ARG A 156 11.17 12.21 -11.65
CA ARG A 156 10.78 13.07 -12.76
C ARG A 156 12.01 13.50 -13.54
N ASN A 157 11.90 13.55 -14.86
CA ASN A 157 12.97 14.07 -15.70
C ASN A 157 13.01 15.61 -15.60
N LYS A 158 14.21 16.20 -15.50
CA LYS A 158 14.39 17.64 -15.30
C LYS A 158 14.18 18.43 -16.59
N SER A 159 14.60 17.89 -17.74
CA SER A 159 14.43 18.55 -19.04
C SER A 159 13.01 18.43 -19.59
N ASP A 160 12.31 17.34 -19.25
CA ASP A 160 10.92 17.09 -19.62
C ASP A 160 10.12 16.58 -18.40
N PRO A 161 9.51 17.51 -17.64
CA PRO A 161 8.71 17.17 -16.46
C PRO A 161 7.51 16.26 -16.69
N SER A 162 7.10 16.03 -17.95
CA SER A 162 6.03 15.08 -18.27
C SER A 162 6.49 13.62 -18.16
N ARG A 163 7.80 13.38 -18.17
CA ARG A 163 8.38 12.05 -18.06
C ARG A 163 8.56 11.65 -16.60
N VAL A 164 7.96 10.53 -16.22
CA VAL A 164 7.92 10.00 -14.86
C VAL A 164 8.35 8.54 -14.85
N ILE A 165 9.10 8.16 -13.83
CA ILE A 165 9.37 6.76 -13.47
C ILE A 165 8.84 6.53 -12.06
N VAL A 166 8.13 5.42 -11.86
CA VAL A 166 7.76 4.89 -10.55
C VAL A 166 8.48 3.58 -10.36
N GLN A 167 9.16 3.43 -9.23
CA GLN A 167 9.76 2.20 -8.76
C GLN A 167 8.98 1.68 -7.56
N LEU A 168 8.64 0.40 -7.58
CA LEU A 168 8.00 -0.30 -6.46
C LEU A 168 8.88 -1.50 -6.10
N SER A 169 9.15 -1.67 -4.81
CA SER A 169 9.89 -2.81 -4.26
C SER A 169 9.06 -3.40 -3.15
N PHE A 170 8.52 -4.60 -3.33
CA PHE A 170 7.64 -5.24 -2.37
C PHE A 170 8.20 -6.59 -1.91
N GLY A 171 8.02 -6.89 -0.64
CA GLY A 171 8.39 -8.16 -0.01
C GLY A 171 7.24 -8.75 0.78
N TRP A 172 7.13 -10.08 0.70
CA TRP A 172 6.17 -10.90 1.44
C TRP A 172 6.86 -11.80 2.45
N ASP A 173 6.13 -12.27 3.44
CA ASP A 173 6.59 -13.19 4.48
C ASP A 173 7.01 -14.52 3.89
N THR A 174 6.24 -15.04 2.93
CA THR A 174 6.54 -16.31 2.27
C THR A 174 6.55 -16.20 0.75
N GLN A 175 7.22 -17.18 0.13
CA GLN A 175 7.21 -17.32 -1.32
C GLN A 175 5.79 -17.58 -1.86
N GLN A 176 4.93 -18.21 -1.05
CA GLN A 176 3.56 -18.49 -1.46
C GLN A 176 2.74 -17.21 -1.55
N ASP A 177 2.87 -16.31 -0.58
CA ASP A 177 2.14 -15.03 -0.59
C ASP A 177 2.57 -14.16 -1.80
N LEU A 178 3.86 -14.14 -2.13
CA LEU A 178 4.34 -13.51 -3.37
C LEU A 178 3.69 -14.10 -4.63
N LEU A 179 3.50 -15.42 -4.68
CA LEU A 179 2.84 -16.06 -5.84
C LEU A 179 1.35 -15.75 -5.89
N GLU A 180 0.69 -15.61 -4.74
CA GLU A 180 -0.69 -15.15 -4.65
C GLU A 180 -0.82 -13.70 -5.14
N PHE A 181 0.09 -12.81 -4.76
CA PHE A 181 0.20 -11.47 -5.34
C PHE A 181 0.42 -11.52 -6.85
N ALA A 182 1.33 -12.36 -7.36
CA ALA A 182 1.62 -12.44 -8.79
C ALA A 182 0.37 -12.79 -9.62
N VAL A 183 -0.51 -13.65 -9.10
CA VAL A 183 -1.81 -13.96 -9.73
C VAL A 183 -2.72 -12.73 -9.79
N VAL A 184 -2.73 -11.90 -8.75
CA VAL A 184 -3.51 -10.65 -8.75
C VAL A 184 -2.84 -9.58 -9.62
N TYR A 185 -1.52 -9.55 -9.69
CA TYR A 185 -0.77 -8.67 -10.58
C TYR A 185 -1.12 -8.93 -12.06
N ASP A 186 -1.24 -10.19 -12.46
CA ASP A 186 -1.73 -10.54 -13.80
C ASP A 186 -3.14 -9.99 -14.07
N ARG A 187 -4.03 -9.99 -13.07
CA ARG A 187 -5.36 -9.38 -13.19
C ARG A 187 -5.29 -7.86 -13.29
N ILE A 188 -4.40 -7.22 -12.53
CA ILE A 188 -4.15 -5.78 -12.64
C ILE A 188 -3.72 -5.43 -14.07
N LEU A 189 -2.77 -6.18 -14.63
CA LEU A 189 -2.32 -5.97 -16.01
C LEU A 189 -3.44 -6.18 -17.03
N GLN A 190 -4.32 -7.17 -16.82
CA GLN A 190 -5.51 -7.37 -17.65
C GLN A 190 -6.48 -6.20 -17.57
N SER A 191 -6.77 -5.68 -16.37
CA SER A 191 -7.64 -4.50 -16.19
C SER A 191 -7.07 -3.24 -16.82
N LEU A 192 -5.75 -3.10 -16.87
CA LEU A 192 -5.06 -2.02 -17.59
C LEU A 192 -5.12 -2.18 -19.11
N GLY A 193 -5.57 -3.33 -19.63
CA GLY A 193 -5.50 -3.67 -21.06
C GLY A 193 -4.06 -3.84 -21.53
N ALA A 194 -3.16 -4.29 -20.65
CA ALA A 194 -1.74 -4.35 -20.95
C ALA A 194 -1.41 -5.48 -21.93
N THR A 195 -0.51 -5.18 -22.86
CA THR A 195 0.18 -6.21 -23.64
C THR A 195 1.37 -6.70 -22.84
N VAL A 196 1.36 -7.95 -22.40
CA VAL A 196 2.39 -8.54 -21.52
C VAL A 196 3.32 -9.45 -22.31
N GLN A 197 4.62 -9.35 -22.03
CA GLN A 197 5.68 -10.16 -22.62
C GLN A 197 6.56 -10.75 -21.51
N PRO A 198 6.64 -12.07 -21.35
CA PRO A 198 7.61 -12.71 -20.46
C PRO A 198 9.05 -12.43 -20.92
N VAL A 199 9.98 -12.22 -19.98
CA VAL A 199 11.38 -11.88 -20.29
C VAL A 199 12.34 -12.63 -19.38
N GLY A 200 13.25 -13.43 -19.94
CA GLY A 200 14.29 -14.09 -19.15
C GLY A 200 13.74 -15.12 -18.16
N ALA A 201 14.05 -14.96 -16.87
CA ALA A 201 13.65 -15.87 -15.80
C ALA A 201 12.13 -15.96 -15.60
N LYS A 202 11.67 -17.06 -14.99
CA LYS A 202 10.23 -17.29 -14.78
C LYS A 202 9.65 -16.22 -13.84
N GLY A 203 8.56 -15.59 -14.26
CA GLY A 203 7.87 -14.55 -13.49
C GLY A 203 8.26 -13.13 -13.89
N ASN A 204 9.38 -12.95 -14.59
CA ASN A 204 9.78 -11.66 -15.12
C ASN A 204 8.94 -11.30 -16.34
N VAL A 205 8.40 -10.08 -16.36
CA VAL A 205 7.56 -9.58 -17.44
C VAL A 205 7.88 -8.13 -17.79
N ARG A 206 7.71 -7.79 -19.07
CA ARG A 206 7.52 -6.42 -19.56
C ARG A 206 6.09 -6.26 -20.02
N TRP A 207 5.57 -5.05 -19.93
CA TRP A 207 4.24 -4.75 -20.42
C TRP A 207 4.10 -3.30 -20.88
N SER A 208 3.09 -3.04 -21.70
CA SER A 208 2.71 -1.69 -22.11
C SER A 208 1.19 -1.53 -22.12
N ALA A 209 0.68 -0.40 -21.63
CA ALA A 209 -0.73 -0.07 -21.57
C ALA A 209 -0.95 1.45 -21.60
N ASN A 210 -1.79 1.98 -22.50
CA ASN A 210 -2.21 3.40 -22.49
C ASN A 210 -1.09 4.43 -22.31
N GLY A 211 0.05 4.27 -23.01
CA GLY A 211 1.20 5.16 -22.90
C GLY A 211 2.07 4.96 -21.64
N GLN A 212 1.80 3.92 -20.86
CA GLN A 212 2.63 3.45 -19.76
C GLN A 212 3.39 2.19 -20.19
N PHE A 213 4.61 2.07 -19.66
CA PHE A 213 5.50 0.95 -19.93
C PHE A 213 6.00 0.44 -18.60
N GLY A 214 5.86 -0.86 -18.34
CA GLY A 214 6.30 -1.46 -17.09
C GLY A 214 7.17 -2.70 -17.26
N ALA A 215 7.93 -2.98 -16.22
CA ALA A 215 8.66 -4.22 -16.03
C ALA A 215 8.49 -4.67 -14.58
N ALA A 216 8.31 -5.98 -14.38
CA ALA A 216 8.26 -6.61 -13.07
C ALA A 216 9.23 -7.79 -13.03
N SER A 217 10.03 -7.88 -11.97
CA SER A 217 11.00 -8.95 -11.76
C SER A 217 10.78 -9.62 -10.41
N LEU A 218 10.56 -10.94 -10.44
CA LEU A 218 10.54 -11.77 -9.24
C LEU A 218 11.99 -12.13 -8.89
N ILE A 219 12.45 -11.72 -7.71
CA ILE A 219 13.84 -11.91 -7.32
C ILE A 219 14.04 -13.35 -6.82
N GLU A 220 14.85 -14.13 -7.54
CA GLU A 220 15.06 -15.56 -7.28
C GLU A 220 15.45 -15.86 -5.83
N ASN A 221 14.86 -16.94 -5.27
CA ASN A 221 15.08 -17.40 -3.90
C ASN A 221 14.74 -16.36 -2.82
N THR A 222 13.90 -15.38 -3.15
CA THR A 222 13.38 -14.40 -2.19
C THR A 222 11.88 -14.23 -2.41
N SER A 223 11.19 -13.80 -1.37
CA SER A 223 9.78 -13.39 -1.42
C SER A 223 9.63 -11.94 -1.91
N ARG A 224 10.43 -11.49 -2.88
CA ARG A 224 10.44 -10.09 -3.34
C ARG A 224 10.12 -9.93 -4.82
N ILE A 225 9.44 -8.84 -5.13
CA ILE A 225 9.21 -8.35 -6.50
C ILE A 225 9.69 -6.91 -6.62
N GLU A 226 10.38 -6.63 -7.71
CA GLU A 226 10.74 -5.27 -8.10
C GLU A 226 9.93 -4.89 -9.34
N MET A 227 9.36 -3.69 -9.36
CA MET A 227 8.63 -3.16 -10.49
C MET A 227 9.11 -1.77 -10.84
N ARG A 228 9.21 -1.49 -12.14
CA ARG A 228 9.54 -0.17 -12.68
C ARG A 228 8.53 0.16 -13.76
N ILE A 229 7.89 1.32 -13.63
CA ILE A 229 6.86 1.82 -14.55
C ILE A 229 7.30 3.19 -15.03
N ALA A 230 7.22 3.45 -16.33
CA ALA A 230 7.58 4.72 -16.92
C ALA A 230 6.47 5.23 -17.86
N SER A 231 6.41 6.55 -18.01
CA SER A 231 5.53 7.24 -18.96
C SER A 231 5.95 7.12 -20.43
N ASP A 232 7.13 6.54 -20.70
CA ASP A 232 7.64 6.30 -22.04
C ASP A 232 8.62 5.12 -22.07
N GLU A 233 8.75 4.49 -23.24
CA GLU A 233 9.56 3.27 -23.41
C GLU A 233 11.05 3.51 -23.15
N ALA A 234 11.58 4.68 -23.53
CA ALA A 234 12.98 5.02 -23.30
C ALA A 234 13.27 5.15 -21.81
N GLY A 235 12.37 5.78 -21.05
CA GLY A 235 12.44 5.89 -19.59
C GLY A 235 12.42 4.51 -18.94
N LEU A 236 11.56 3.60 -19.37
CA LEU A 236 11.55 2.23 -18.86
C LEU A 236 12.87 1.52 -19.17
N LYS A 237 13.36 1.61 -20.42
CA LYS A 237 14.60 0.97 -20.86
C LYS A 237 15.80 1.42 -20.02
N ASP A 238 15.92 2.72 -19.78
CA ASP A 238 16.97 3.29 -18.93
C ASP A 238 16.81 2.80 -17.48
N ALA A 239 15.58 2.84 -16.98
CA ALA A 239 15.24 2.44 -15.63
C ALA A 239 15.64 1.00 -15.35
N ILE A 240 15.44 0.05 -16.27
CA ILE A 240 15.77 -1.38 -16.08
C ILE A 240 17.15 -1.79 -16.60
N ALA A 241 18.02 -0.85 -16.96
CA ALA A 241 19.32 -1.18 -17.56
C ALA A 241 20.27 -1.98 -16.62
N ASP A 242 20.01 -1.99 -15.31
CA ASP A 242 20.70 -2.79 -14.30
C ASP A 242 20.11 -4.21 -14.12
N TRP A 243 18.95 -4.50 -14.71
CA TRP A 243 18.34 -5.84 -14.65
C TRP A 243 18.87 -6.69 -15.81
N LYS A 244 19.75 -7.65 -15.49
CA LYS A 244 20.44 -8.50 -16.47
C LYS A 244 19.48 -9.34 -17.32
N ASP A 245 18.43 -9.88 -16.69
CA ASP A 245 17.45 -10.73 -17.38
C ASP A 245 16.62 -9.97 -18.41
N PHE A 246 16.68 -8.63 -18.39
CA PHE A 246 15.93 -7.74 -19.26
C PHE A 246 16.80 -7.13 -20.38
N GLN A 247 18.08 -7.45 -20.47
CA GLN A 247 18.95 -7.02 -21.58
C GLN A 247 18.81 -7.97 -22.79
#